data_AF-Q7RF71-F1
#
_entry.id   AF-Q7RF71-F1
#
_cell.length_a   1.000
_cell.length_b   1.000
_cell.length_c   1.000
_cell.angle_alpha   90.00
_cell.angle_beta   90.00
_cell.angle_gamma   90.00
#
_symmetry.space_group_name_H-M   'P 1'
#
loop_
_entity.id
_entity.type
_entity.pdbx_description
1 polymer ?
#
loop_
_entity_poly.entity_id
_entity_poly.type
_entity_poly.pdbx_seq_one_letter_code
_entity_poly.pdbx_strand_id
1 'polypeptide(L)'
;MYEHPSHPTEEAHINFLNFCYNLYLENNNIFFIIELIGFLKKDQTLYIFNEIIKNEMDENKKIEILKTCIDNIIKLPYSYVMEKQNENESYYITNIEIFYFYYNLNKNKNIQRIMLDYFVTKVNLNQLDDQENNKMTNDITIKDIANIIQQIAENTDSIFPIYGRFLCQVTKNINILREFVSSIIIPLLIQKKIWTNKFIWKGCLMCISMLWPDFKHSLFYIFFMLPEAECAMLFNSLKPKYPIATDLVDLISTNEQVN
;
A
#
# COMPACT_ATOMS: atom_id res chain seq x y z
N MET A 1 -8.17 52.83 -13.24
CA MET A 1 -8.14 51.63 -12.36
C MET A 1 -7.89 50.46 -13.27
N TYR A 2 -6.72 49.83 -13.17
CA TYR A 2 -6.47 48.58 -13.90
C TYR A 2 -7.30 47.51 -13.20
N GLU A 3 -8.28 46.95 -13.92
CA GLU A 3 -8.96 45.73 -13.49
C GLU A 3 -7.89 44.66 -13.31
N HIS A 4 -7.75 44.16 -12.08
CA HIS A 4 -7.04 42.91 -11.84
C HIS A 4 -7.69 41.85 -12.74
N PRO A 5 -6.92 41.04 -13.50
CA PRO A 5 -7.52 39.93 -14.21
C PRO A 5 -8.22 39.07 -13.17
N SER A 6 -9.55 38.98 -13.29
CA SER A 6 -10.38 38.12 -12.47
C SER A 6 -9.75 36.74 -12.45
N HIS A 7 -9.47 36.21 -11.26
CA HIS A 7 -8.98 34.84 -11.11
C HIS A 7 -9.85 33.92 -11.97
N PRO A 8 -9.24 32.97 -12.72
CA PRO A 8 -10.01 32.09 -13.58
C PRO A 8 -11.10 31.41 -12.76
N THR A 9 -12.32 31.39 -13.28
CA THR A 9 -13.42 30.70 -12.62
C THR A 9 -13.10 29.21 -12.53
N GLU A 10 -13.67 28.55 -11.53
CA GLU A 10 -13.52 27.10 -11.36
C GLU A 10 -13.91 26.32 -12.63
N GLU A 11 -14.96 26.79 -13.32
CA GLU A 11 -15.40 26.28 -14.61
C GLU A 11 -14.33 26.42 -15.70
N ALA A 12 -13.59 27.54 -15.73
CA ALA A 12 -12.48 27.73 -16.65
C ALA A 12 -11.32 26.75 -16.38
N HIS A 13 -11.04 26.44 -15.11
CA HIS A 13 -10.03 25.42 -14.75
C HIS A 13 -10.44 24.02 -15.18
N ILE A 14 -11.70 23.62 -14.92
CA ILE A 14 -12.22 22.31 -15.34
C ILE A 14 -12.19 22.19 -16.86
N ASN A 15 -12.60 23.23 -17.58
CA ASN A 15 -12.57 23.27 -19.05
C ASN A 15 -11.14 23.16 -19.59
N PHE A 16 -10.16 23.81 -18.94
CA PHE A 16 -8.75 23.69 -19.31
C PHE A 16 -8.20 22.27 -19.09
N LEU A 17 -8.50 21.64 -17.94
CA LEU A 17 -8.06 20.27 -17.66
C LEU A 17 -8.68 19.26 -18.65
N ASN A 18 -9.96 19.41 -18.96
CA ASN A 18 -10.63 18.59 -19.97
C ASN A 18 -10.02 18.80 -21.36
N PHE A 19 -9.70 20.05 -21.73
CA PHE A 19 -9.01 20.36 -22.97
C PHE A 19 -7.63 19.69 -23.05
N CYS A 20 -6.82 19.79 -21.99
CA CYS A 20 -5.51 19.14 -21.92
C CYS A 20 -5.62 17.61 -22.02
N TYR A 21 -6.61 17.02 -21.36
CA TYR A 21 -6.87 15.59 -21.44
C TYR A 21 -7.28 15.16 -22.86
N ASN A 22 -8.14 15.93 -23.53
CA ASN A 22 -8.53 15.66 -24.93
C ASN A 22 -7.34 15.78 -25.89
N LEU A 23 -6.49 16.80 -25.72
CA LEU A 23 -5.24 16.91 -26.49
C LEU A 23 -4.33 15.70 -26.27
N TYR A 24 -4.24 15.20 -25.03
CA TYR A 24 -3.53 13.95 -24.75
C TYR A 24 -4.13 12.77 -25.52
N LEU A 25 -5.47 12.61 -25.53
CA LEU A 25 -6.12 11.52 -26.26
C LEU A 25 -5.85 11.59 -27.78
N GLU A 26 -5.82 12.80 -28.35
CA GLU A 26 -5.56 13.00 -29.77
C GLU A 26 -4.09 12.73 -30.16
N ASN A 27 -3.15 13.09 -29.30
CA ASN A 27 -1.71 13.10 -29.63
C ASN A 27 -0.91 11.98 -28.95
N ASN A 28 -1.52 11.25 -28.00
CA ASN A 28 -0.90 10.22 -27.17
C ASN A 28 0.41 10.68 -26.46
N ASN A 29 0.47 11.95 -26.07
CA ASN A 29 1.66 12.52 -25.43
C ASN A 29 1.63 12.28 -23.91
N ILE A 30 2.13 11.10 -23.50
CA ILE A 30 2.17 10.68 -22.10
C ILE A 30 2.97 11.67 -21.23
N PHE A 31 4.12 12.16 -21.71
CA PHE A 31 4.98 13.06 -20.92
C PHE A 31 4.31 14.40 -20.59
N PHE A 32 3.42 14.87 -21.46
CA PHE A 32 2.62 16.06 -21.18
C PHE A 32 1.59 15.82 -20.08
N ILE A 33 0.81 14.73 -20.20
CA ILE A 33 -0.34 14.52 -19.31
C ILE A 33 0.07 14.12 -17.89
N ILE A 34 1.24 13.50 -17.71
CA ILE A 34 1.73 13.07 -16.39
C ILE A 34 2.01 14.24 -15.45
N GLU A 35 2.33 15.42 -15.99
CA GLU A 35 2.52 16.64 -15.19
C GLU A 35 1.19 17.15 -14.61
N LEU A 36 0.08 16.83 -15.27
CA LEU A 36 -1.27 17.25 -14.87
C LEU A 36 -2.04 16.15 -14.12
N ILE A 37 -1.48 14.94 -14.00
CA ILE A 37 -2.22 13.75 -13.57
C ILE A 37 -2.85 13.85 -12.18
N GLY A 38 -2.25 14.63 -11.27
CA GLY A 38 -2.81 14.88 -9.95
C GLY A 38 -4.13 15.65 -10.01
N PHE A 39 -4.33 16.49 -11.02
CA PHE A 39 -5.52 17.33 -11.17
C PHE A 39 -6.63 16.64 -11.95
N LEU A 40 -6.37 15.48 -12.55
CA LEU A 40 -7.34 14.77 -13.38
C LEU A 40 -8.34 13.98 -12.55
N LYS A 41 -9.49 13.69 -13.17
CA LYS A 41 -10.52 12.84 -12.57
C LYS A 41 -9.99 11.42 -12.41
N LYS A 42 -10.49 10.72 -11.40
CA LYS A 42 -10.20 9.31 -11.12
C LYS A 42 -10.17 8.42 -12.38
N ASP A 43 -11.23 8.47 -13.19
CA ASP A 43 -11.34 7.62 -14.38
C ASP A 43 -10.29 7.98 -15.45
N GLN A 44 -9.95 9.25 -15.58
CA GLN A 44 -8.90 9.73 -16.50
C GLN A 44 -7.52 9.25 -16.02
N THR A 45 -7.24 9.35 -14.72
CA THR A 45 -5.99 8.88 -14.13
C THR A 45 -5.83 7.37 -14.28
N LEU A 46 -6.88 6.60 -14.01
CA LEU A 46 -6.89 5.15 -14.22
C LEU A 46 -6.73 4.77 -15.69
N TYR A 47 -7.33 5.53 -16.61
CA TYR A 47 -7.13 5.34 -18.04
C TYR A 47 -5.66 5.54 -18.42
N ILE A 48 -5.04 6.64 -17.98
CA ILE A 48 -3.62 6.93 -18.26
C ILE A 48 -2.71 5.84 -17.69
N PHE A 49 -2.95 5.39 -16.45
CA PHE A 49 -2.18 4.28 -15.87
C PHE A 49 -2.25 3.02 -16.75
N ASN A 50 -3.44 2.66 -17.22
CA ASN A 50 -3.62 1.51 -18.10
C ASN A 50 -2.90 1.69 -19.45
N GLU A 51 -2.94 2.88 -20.03
CA GLU A 51 -2.25 3.18 -21.28
C GLU A 51 -0.73 3.10 -21.11
N ILE A 52 -0.16 3.60 -20.00
CA ILE A 52 1.26 3.44 -19.69
C ILE A 52 1.65 1.95 -19.60
N ILE A 53 0.81 1.12 -18.97
CA ILE A 53 1.06 -0.33 -18.86
C ILE A 53 1.05 -1.01 -20.24
N LYS A 54 0.08 -0.67 -21.10
CA LYS A 54 -0.09 -1.29 -22.43
C LYS A 54 0.88 -0.76 -23.48
N ASN A 55 1.45 0.43 -23.30
CA ASN A 55 2.33 1.07 -24.27
C ASN A 55 3.53 0.17 -24.63
N GLU A 56 4.13 0.33 -25.81
CA GLU A 56 5.27 -0.49 -26.26
C GLU A 56 6.64 -0.02 -25.70
N MET A 57 6.66 1.03 -24.87
CA MET A 57 7.87 1.50 -24.19
C MET A 57 8.58 0.42 -23.37
N ASP A 58 9.90 0.61 -23.17
CA ASP A 58 10.70 -0.18 -22.23
C ASP A 58 10.08 -0.23 -20.83
N GLU A 59 10.16 -1.39 -20.19
CA GLU A 59 9.52 -1.62 -18.89
C GLU A 59 10.07 -0.70 -17.79
N ASN A 60 11.38 -0.42 -17.78
CA ASN A 60 11.95 0.49 -16.79
C ASN A 60 11.44 1.90 -17.00
N LYS A 61 11.30 2.32 -18.26
CA LYS A 61 10.73 3.63 -18.60
C LYS A 61 9.26 3.74 -18.17
N LYS A 62 8.45 2.69 -18.33
CA LYS A 62 7.09 2.64 -17.77
C LYS A 62 7.10 2.82 -16.26
N ILE A 63 8.00 2.13 -15.56
CA ILE A 63 8.13 2.22 -14.10
C ILE A 63 8.49 3.64 -13.68
N GLU A 64 9.45 4.30 -14.35
CA GLU A 64 9.82 5.69 -14.06
C GLU A 64 8.66 6.66 -14.24
N ILE A 65 7.89 6.49 -15.33
CA ILE A 65 6.69 7.29 -15.57
C ILE A 65 5.65 7.06 -14.47
N LEU A 66 5.35 5.80 -14.12
CA LEU A 66 4.38 5.47 -13.06
C LEU A 66 4.81 6.02 -11.68
N LYS A 67 6.11 6.02 -11.38
CA LYS A 67 6.64 6.65 -10.16
C LYS A 67 6.39 8.15 -10.16
N THR A 68 6.67 8.81 -11.29
CA THR A 68 6.41 10.24 -11.49
C THR A 68 4.93 10.56 -11.30
N CYS A 69 4.04 9.72 -11.81
CA CYS A 69 2.61 9.87 -11.58
C CYS A 69 2.23 9.83 -10.10
N ILE A 70 2.74 8.85 -9.34
CA ILE A 70 2.49 8.77 -7.89
C ILE A 70 3.00 10.03 -7.22
N ASP A 71 4.22 10.48 -7.54
CA ASP A 71 4.80 11.68 -6.95
C ASP A 71 3.97 12.93 -7.21
N ASN A 72 3.42 13.07 -8.42
CA ASN A 72 2.56 14.20 -8.78
C ASN A 72 1.19 14.14 -8.10
N ILE A 73 0.65 12.95 -7.83
CA ILE A 73 -0.62 12.79 -7.11
C ILE A 73 -0.45 13.06 -5.62
N ILE A 74 0.58 12.51 -4.97
CA ILE A 74 0.75 12.67 -3.51
C ILE A 74 1.17 14.09 -3.11
N LYS A 75 1.83 14.84 -4.01
CA LYS A 75 2.25 16.22 -3.78
C LYS A 75 1.11 17.24 -3.91
N LEU A 76 -0.09 16.83 -4.32
CA LEU A 76 -1.23 17.74 -4.43
C LEU A 76 -1.51 18.40 -3.08
N PRO A 77 -1.78 19.72 -3.06
CA PRO A 77 -2.22 20.39 -1.84
C PRO A 77 -3.46 19.71 -1.26
N TYR A 78 -3.42 19.37 0.02
CA TYR A 78 -4.55 18.66 0.65
C TYR A 78 -5.84 19.48 0.65
N SER A 79 -5.72 20.81 0.80
CA SER A 79 -6.86 21.74 0.71
C SER A 79 -7.61 21.62 -0.61
N TYR A 80 -6.89 21.44 -1.72
CA TYR A 80 -7.46 21.27 -3.05
C TYR A 80 -8.19 19.92 -3.19
N VAL A 81 -7.61 18.85 -2.64
CA VAL A 81 -8.26 17.53 -2.61
C VAL A 81 -9.56 17.57 -1.81
N MET A 82 -9.54 18.18 -0.63
CA MET A 82 -10.71 18.30 0.25
C MET A 82 -11.85 19.11 -0.38
N GLU A 83 -11.52 20.24 -1.01
CA GLU A 83 -12.51 21.09 -1.69
C GLU A 83 -13.31 20.28 -2.73
N LYS A 84 -12.60 19.53 -3.57
CA LYS A 84 -13.20 18.75 -4.66
C LYS A 84 -13.89 17.48 -4.17
N GLN A 85 -13.40 16.85 -3.10
CA GLN A 85 -14.08 15.71 -2.48
C GLN A 85 -15.43 16.11 -1.87
N ASN A 86 -15.53 17.32 -1.29
CA ASN A 86 -16.80 17.83 -0.77
C ASN A 86 -17.85 18.07 -1.87
N GLU A 87 -17.42 18.38 -3.09
CA GLU A 87 -18.30 18.51 -4.25
C GLU A 87 -18.70 17.16 -4.85
N ASN A 88 -17.72 16.25 -4.96
CA ASN A 88 -17.92 14.91 -5.47
C ASN A 88 -16.85 13.98 -4.88
N GLU A 89 -17.25 13.13 -3.93
CA GLU A 89 -16.37 12.20 -3.22
C GLU A 89 -15.58 11.28 -4.18
N SER A 90 -16.11 11.01 -5.37
CA SER A 90 -15.50 10.12 -6.38
C SER A 90 -14.59 10.84 -7.39
N TYR A 91 -14.38 12.16 -7.23
CA TYR A 91 -13.65 12.94 -8.22
C TYR A 91 -12.17 12.52 -8.32
N TYR A 92 -11.49 12.37 -7.19
CA TYR A 92 -10.08 12.00 -7.15
C TYR A 92 -9.85 10.51 -6.94
N ILE A 93 -8.78 10.02 -7.55
CA ILE A 93 -8.25 8.71 -7.21
C ILE A 93 -7.65 8.76 -5.79
N THR A 94 -8.07 7.84 -4.94
CA THR A 94 -7.57 7.71 -3.58
C THR A 94 -6.26 6.93 -3.54
N ASN A 95 -5.48 7.09 -2.47
CA ASN A 95 -4.26 6.31 -2.24
C ASN A 95 -4.52 4.80 -2.21
N ILE A 96 -5.67 4.39 -1.67
CA ILE A 96 -6.12 3.01 -1.63
C ILE A 96 -6.38 2.48 -3.06
N GLU A 97 -7.02 3.26 -3.91
CA GLU A 97 -7.27 2.89 -5.31
C GLU A 97 -5.98 2.81 -6.13
N ILE A 98 -5.03 3.72 -5.89
CA ILE A 98 -3.69 3.65 -6.49
C ILE A 98 -3.01 2.33 -6.10
N PHE A 99 -3.06 1.96 -4.81
CA PHE A 99 -2.54 0.68 -4.36
C PHE A 99 -3.21 -0.48 -5.09
N TYR A 100 -4.55 -0.52 -5.14
CA TYR A 100 -5.28 -1.63 -5.74
C TYR A 100 -5.06 -1.72 -7.25
N PHE A 101 -4.86 -0.60 -7.95
CA PHE A 101 -4.44 -0.61 -9.35
C PHE A 101 -3.18 -1.47 -9.52
N TYR A 102 -2.11 -1.18 -8.77
CA TYR A 102 -0.87 -1.93 -8.86
C TYR A 102 -1.00 -3.36 -8.33
N TYR A 103 -1.72 -3.56 -7.24
CA TYR A 103 -1.99 -4.87 -6.66
C TYR A 103 -2.65 -5.83 -7.67
N ASN A 104 -3.49 -5.30 -8.55
CA ASN A 104 -4.20 -6.08 -9.57
C ASN A 104 -3.42 -6.32 -10.88
N LEU A 105 -2.17 -5.84 -11.01
CA LEU A 105 -1.33 -6.00 -12.21
C LEU A 105 -0.70 -7.41 -12.34
N ASN A 106 -1.46 -8.47 -12.10
CA ASN A 106 -0.97 -9.87 -12.05
C ASN A 106 -0.23 -10.35 -13.31
N LYS A 107 -0.51 -9.74 -14.47
CA LYS A 107 0.19 -10.03 -15.74
C LYS A 107 1.55 -9.33 -15.84
N ASN A 108 1.73 -8.19 -15.18
CA ASN A 108 2.93 -7.35 -15.23
C ASN A 108 3.70 -7.44 -13.90
N LYS A 109 4.17 -8.66 -13.57
CA LYS A 109 4.70 -9.00 -12.23
C LYS A 109 5.86 -8.10 -11.79
N ASN A 110 6.75 -7.68 -12.70
CA ASN A 110 7.88 -6.84 -12.33
C ASN A 110 7.44 -5.41 -12.01
N ILE A 111 6.56 -4.82 -12.83
CA ILE A 111 5.95 -3.51 -12.56
C ILE A 111 5.17 -3.56 -11.24
N GLN A 112 4.27 -4.54 -11.07
CA GLN A 112 3.50 -4.77 -9.84
C GLN A 112 4.43 -4.76 -8.62
N ARG A 113 5.50 -5.55 -8.66
CA ARG A 113 6.50 -5.66 -7.60
C ARG A 113 7.16 -4.33 -7.28
N ILE A 114 7.68 -3.64 -8.28
CA ILE A 114 8.44 -2.40 -8.08
C ILE A 114 7.54 -1.26 -7.62
N MET A 115 6.34 -1.15 -8.19
CA MET A 115 5.41 -0.08 -7.84
C MET A 115 4.83 -0.26 -6.44
N LEU A 116 4.54 -1.49 -6.00
CA LEU A 116 4.11 -1.74 -4.61
C LEU A 116 5.24 -1.47 -3.61
N ASP A 117 6.48 -1.86 -3.92
CA ASP A 117 7.63 -1.51 -3.08
C ASP A 117 7.79 0.03 -3.02
N TYR A 118 7.65 0.72 -4.15
CA TYR A 118 7.74 2.18 -4.22
C TYR A 118 6.62 2.88 -3.43
N PHE A 119 5.39 2.36 -3.51
CA PHE A 119 4.25 2.88 -2.76
C PHE A 119 4.54 2.91 -1.25
N VAL A 120 5.15 1.85 -0.71
CA VAL A 120 5.58 1.79 0.70
C VAL A 120 6.63 2.86 1.03
N THR A 121 7.54 3.17 0.09
CA THR A 121 8.56 4.23 0.31
C THR A 121 7.98 5.65 0.36
N LYS A 122 6.74 5.85 -0.06
CA LYS A 122 6.06 7.14 -0.10
C LYS A 122 5.12 7.38 1.09
N VAL A 123 5.08 6.43 2.02
CA VAL A 123 4.29 6.57 3.24
C VAL A 123 4.93 7.63 4.13
N ASN A 124 4.15 8.64 4.49
CA ASN A 124 4.59 9.68 5.43
C ASN A 124 4.58 9.12 6.85
N LEU A 125 5.78 8.87 7.38
CA LEU A 125 5.99 8.31 8.71
C LEU A 125 5.84 9.35 9.85
N ASN A 126 5.72 10.63 9.52
CA ASN A 126 5.67 11.73 10.49
C ASN A 126 4.23 12.12 10.89
N GLN A 127 3.21 11.59 10.19
CA GLN A 127 1.80 11.87 10.49
C GLN A 127 1.20 10.70 11.28
N LEU A 128 1.04 10.92 12.59
CA LEU A 128 0.15 10.14 13.46
C LEU A 128 -1.22 10.84 13.50
N ASP A 129 -2.30 10.06 13.50
CA ASP A 129 -3.69 10.36 13.08
C ASP A 129 -4.39 11.66 13.55
N ASP A 130 -3.82 12.47 14.43
CA ASP A 130 -4.52 13.59 15.09
C ASP A 130 -4.30 14.98 14.48
N GLN A 131 -3.71 15.08 13.28
CA GLN A 131 -3.45 16.37 12.63
C GLN A 131 -4.00 16.49 11.20
N GLU A 132 -5.24 16.05 10.93
CA GLU A 132 -5.91 16.34 9.66
C GLU A 132 -5.89 17.85 9.31
N ASN A 133 -5.95 18.71 10.34
CA ASN A 133 -5.90 20.17 10.18
C ASN A 133 -4.51 20.73 9.77
N ASN A 134 -3.42 19.95 9.84
CA ASN A 134 -2.08 20.39 9.42
C ASN A 134 -1.57 19.67 8.17
N LYS A 135 -2.41 18.87 7.50
CA LYS A 135 -2.00 18.12 6.32
C LYS A 135 -1.78 19.08 5.15
N MET A 136 -0.54 19.22 4.71
CA MET A 136 -0.18 20.12 3.60
C MET A 136 -0.42 19.47 2.23
N THR A 137 -0.16 18.17 2.12
CA THR A 137 -0.19 17.42 0.86
C THR A 137 -1.00 16.14 0.98
N ASN A 138 -1.42 15.57 -0.16
CA ASN A 138 -2.16 14.31 -0.26
C ASN A 138 -1.27 13.06 -0.02
N ASP A 139 -0.44 13.10 1.01
CA ASP A 139 0.50 12.03 1.32
C ASP A 139 -0.22 10.71 1.62
N ILE A 140 0.45 9.60 1.30
CA ILE A 140 0.06 8.25 1.73
C ILE A 140 0.34 8.14 3.22
N THR A 141 -0.69 7.84 4.00
CA THR A 141 -0.61 7.80 5.46
C THR A 141 -0.33 6.40 5.99
N ILE A 142 0.08 6.32 7.26
CA ILE A 142 0.19 5.03 7.97
C ILE A 142 -1.19 4.34 8.03
N LYS A 143 -2.27 5.11 8.24
CA LYS A 143 -3.65 4.64 8.25
C LYS A 143 -4.09 4.04 6.92
N ASP A 144 -3.70 4.64 5.79
CA ASP A 144 -3.96 4.07 4.46
C ASP A 144 -3.34 2.66 4.36
N ILE A 145 -2.09 2.50 4.79
CA ILE A 145 -1.41 1.19 4.77
C ILE A 145 -2.08 0.20 5.72
N ALA A 146 -2.41 0.62 6.95
CA ALA A 146 -3.11 -0.22 7.92
C ALA A 146 -4.45 -0.72 7.37
N ASN A 147 -5.24 0.18 6.77
CA ASN A 147 -6.51 -0.15 6.14
C ASN A 147 -6.31 -1.13 4.98
N ILE A 148 -5.31 -0.91 4.11
CA ILE A 148 -5.04 -1.79 2.97
C ILE A 148 -4.67 -3.21 3.43
N ILE A 149 -3.73 -3.36 4.37
CA ILE A 149 -3.31 -4.69 4.85
C ILE A 149 -4.44 -5.39 5.60
N GLN A 150 -5.25 -4.65 6.37
CA GLN A 150 -6.40 -5.20 7.06
C GLN A 150 -7.48 -5.66 6.07
N GLN A 151 -7.87 -4.82 5.11
CA GLN A 151 -8.88 -5.17 4.11
C GLN A 151 -8.49 -6.41 3.32
N ILE A 152 -7.23 -6.55 2.89
CA ILE A 152 -6.78 -7.75 2.18
C ILE A 152 -6.81 -8.97 3.10
N ALA A 153 -6.39 -8.82 4.36
CA ALA A 153 -6.43 -9.89 5.35
C ALA A 153 -7.87 -10.32 5.68
N GLU A 154 -8.85 -9.41 5.68
CA GLU A 154 -10.24 -9.71 6.01
C GLU A 154 -11.07 -10.17 4.80
N ASN A 155 -10.84 -9.63 3.60
CA ASN A 155 -11.65 -9.89 2.40
C ASN A 155 -11.81 -11.38 2.07
N THR A 156 -13.03 -11.87 1.86
CA THR A 156 -13.32 -13.27 1.50
C THR A 156 -12.62 -13.78 0.24
N ASP A 157 -12.20 -12.88 -0.65
CA ASP A 157 -11.53 -13.23 -1.90
C ASP A 157 -10.12 -13.83 -1.70
N SER A 158 -9.65 -14.52 -2.74
CA SER A 158 -8.29 -15.06 -2.76
C SER A 158 -7.24 -13.95 -2.74
N ILE A 159 -6.31 -14.04 -1.81
CA ILE A 159 -5.17 -13.12 -1.71
C ILE A 159 -4.16 -13.42 -2.83
N PHE A 160 -3.63 -12.38 -3.47
CA PHE A 160 -2.61 -12.56 -4.50
C PHE A 160 -1.22 -12.83 -3.90
N PRO A 161 -0.38 -13.65 -4.56
CA PRO A 161 0.97 -13.98 -4.10
C PRO A 161 1.85 -12.78 -3.70
N ILE A 162 1.68 -11.64 -4.36
CA ILE A 162 2.47 -10.44 -4.11
C ILE A 162 2.25 -9.86 -2.71
N TYR A 163 1.11 -10.16 -2.09
CA TYR A 163 0.75 -9.65 -0.77
C TYR A 163 1.80 -10.02 0.30
N GLY A 164 2.34 -11.24 0.27
CA GLY A 164 3.38 -11.64 1.23
C GLY A 164 4.65 -10.77 1.14
N ARG A 165 5.02 -10.34 -0.07
CA ARG A 165 6.13 -9.38 -0.28
C ARG A 165 5.75 -8.00 0.22
N PHE A 166 4.55 -7.52 -0.11
CA PHE A 166 4.07 -6.22 0.33
C PHE A 166 4.09 -6.12 1.85
N LEU A 167 3.57 -7.14 2.54
CA LEU A 167 3.61 -7.21 4.01
C LEU A 167 5.04 -7.18 4.55
N CYS A 168 6.00 -7.86 3.90
CA CYS A 168 7.41 -7.78 4.28
C CYS A 168 7.95 -6.35 4.18
N GLN A 169 7.60 -5.60 3.13
CA GLN A 169 8.04 -4.21 2.97
C GLN A 169 7.40 -3.30 4.02
N VAL A 170 6.12 -3.51 4.34
CA VAL A 170 5.44 -2.77 5.41
C VAL A 170 6.14 -3.03 6.75
N THR A 171 6.31 -4.29 7.14
CA THR A 171 6.99 -4.68 8.38
C THR A 171 8.41 -4.13 8.47
N LYS A 172 9.15 -4.15 7.36
CA LYS A 172 10.54 -3.67 7.31
C LYS A 172 10.65 -2.16 7.44
N ASN A 173 9.82 -1.40 6.71
CA ASN A 173 10.00 0.04 6.53
C ASN A 173 9.07 0.90 7.40
N ILE A 174 7.98 0.35 7.94
CA ILE A 174 6.97 1.08 8.72
C ILE A 174 6.89 0.48 10.12
N ASN A 175 7.83 0.87 10.99
CA ASN A 175 7.99 0.27 12.32
C ASN A 175 6.73 0.38 13.20
N ILE A 176 5.99 1.49 13.09
CA ILE A 176 4.74 1.75 13.82
C ILE A 176 3.69 0.66 13.57
N LEU A 177 3.66 0.04 12.38
CA LEU A 177 2.69 -1.01 12.05
C LEU A 177 3.13 -2.40 12.49
N ARG A 178 4.32 -2.58 13.09
CA ARG A 178 4.82 -3.92 13.41
C ARG A 178 3.96 -4.65 14.44
N GLU A 179 3.53 -3.97 15.49
CA GLU A 179 2.64 -4.53 16.51
C GLU A 179 1.28 -4.91 15.91
N PHE A 180 0.71 -4.02 15.10
CA PHE A 180 -0.52 -4.28 14.37
C PHE A 180 -0.40 -5.50 13.46
N VAL A 181 0.72 -5.63 12.74
CA VAL A 181 0.99 -6.79 11.89
C VAL A 181 1.14 -8.07 12.72
N SER A 182 1.88 -8.05 13.83
CA SER A 182 2.08 -9.25 14.66
C SER A 182 0.82 -9.71 15.37
N SER A 183 0.03 -8.76 15.90
CA SER A 183 -1.07 -9.05 16.82
C SER A 183 -2.42 -9.21 16.11
N ILE A 184 -2.59 -8.62 14.92
CA ILE A 184 -3.88 -8.63 14.20
C ILE A 184 -3.72 -9.29 12.82
N ILE A 185 -2.83 -8.76 11.97
CA ILE A 185 -2.77 -9.18 10.56
C ILE A 185 -2.30 -10.63 10.41
N ILE A 186 -1.20 -11.02 11.07
CA ILE A 186 -0.70 -12.38 10.97
C ILE A 186 -1.75 -13.40 11.46
N PRO A 187 -2.36 -13.26 12.65
CA PRO A 187 -3.45 -14.13 13.09
C PRO A 187 -4.59 -14.25 12.07
N LEU A 188 -5.05 -13.15 11.47
CA LEU A 188 -6.08 -13.19 10.42
C LEU A 188 -5.64 -14.01 9.20
N LEU A 189 -4.39 -13.86 8.76
CA LEU A 189 -3.86 -14.63 7.63
C LEU A 189 -3.76 -16.13 7.97
N ILE A 190 -3.37 -16.47 9.20
CA ILE A 190 -3.33 -17.85 9.67
C ILE A 190 -4.74 -18.45 9.69
N GLN A 191 -5.74 -17.74 10.21
CA GLN A 191 -7.14 -18.22 10.18
C GLN A 191 -7.62 -18.50 8.75
N LYS A 192 -7.15 -17.74 7.76
CA LYS A 192 -7.45 -17.92 6.33
C LYS A 192 -6.61 -18.97 5.64
N LYS A 193 -5.78 -19.71 6.38
CA LYS A 193 -4.99 -20.82 5.85
C LYS A 193 -4.07 -20.40 4.71
N ILE A 194 -3.44 -19.23 4.80
CA ILE A 194 -2.55 -18.72 3.74
C ILE A 194 -1.37 -19.64 3.43
N TRP A 195 -1.05 -20.60 4.31
CA TRP A 195 -0.04 -21.64 4.08
C TRP A 195 -0.34 -22.48 2.83
N THR A 196 -1.59 -22.56 2.40
CA THR A 196 -1.99 -23.20 1.13
C THR A 196 -1.37 -22.53 -0.10
N ASN A 197 -1.00 -21.24 -0.01
CA ASN A 197 -0.27 -20.53 -1.05
C ASN A 197 1.21 -20.35 -0.64
N LYS A 198 2.10 -21.14 -1.25
CA LYS A 198 3.54 -21.13 -0.96
C LYS A 198 4.20 -19.75 -0.98
N PHE A 199 3.77 -18.85 -1.88
CA PHE A 199 4.38 -17.53 -2.01
C PHE A 199 3.95 -16.59 -0.88
N ILE A 200 2.66 -16.57 -0.55
CA ILE A 200 2.14 -15.78 0.57
C ILE A 200 2.70 -16.31 1.88
N TRP A 201 2.74 -17.64 2.03
CA TRP A 201 3.27 -18.28 3.22
C TRP A 201 4.73 -17.95 3.46
N LYS A 202 5.56 -18.02 2.42
CA LYS A 202 6.97 -17.60 2.50
C LYS A 202 7.10 -16.15 2.97
N GLY A 203 6.26 -15.25 2.47
CA GLY A 203 6.22 -13.85 2.93
C GLY A 203 5.83 -13.74 4.40
N CYS A 204 4.79 -14.47 4.83
CA CYS A 204 4.35 -14.47 6.22
C CYS A 204 5.43 -15.01 7.18
N LEU A 205 6.10 -16.12 6.85
CA LEU A 205 7.22 -16.66 7.61
C LEU A 205 8.37 -15.63 7.75
N MET A 206 8.66 -14.88 6.68
CA MET A 206 9.65 -13.80 6.73
C MET A 206 9.19 -12.67 7.66
N CYS A 207 7.92 -12.26 7.62
CA CYS A 207 7.36 -11.27 8.54
C CYS A 207 7.45 -11.73 10.00
N ILE A 208 7.01 -12.96 10.31
CA ILE A 208 7.11 -13.54 11.66
C ILE A 208 8.57 -13.55 12.11
N SER A 209 9.50 -13.94 11.24
CA SER A 209 10.93 -13.91 11.55
C SER A 209 11.49 -12.51 11.80
N MET A 210 10.97 -11.47 11.14
CA MET A 210 11.40 -10.08 11.39
C MET A 210 10.81 -9.53 12.68
N LEU A 211 9.61 -9.96 13.05
CA LEU A 211 8.86 -9.47 14.21
C LEU A 211 9.19 -10.24 15.51
N TRP A 212 9.76 -11.44 15.40
CA TRP A 212 10.03 -12.31 16.54
C TRP A 212 10.75 -11.63 17.73
N PRO A 213 11.84 -10.86 17.52
CA PRO A 213 12.59 -10.28 18.65
C PRO A 213 11.75 -9.36 19.53
N ASP A 214 10.85 -8.59 18.91
CA ASP A 214 10.10 -7.52 19.55
C ASP A 214 8.70 -7.98 19.99
N PHE A 215 8.11 -8.96 19.29
CA PHE A 215 6.70 -9.33 19.42
C PHE A 215 6.44 -10.83 19.66
N LYS A 216 7.41 -11.55 20.25
CA LYS A 216 7.29 -13.00 20.50
C LYS A 216 6.03 -13.41 21.27
N HIS A 217 5.57 -12.60 22.23
CA HIS A 217 4.34 -12.89 22.99
C HIS A 217 3.10 -12.92 22.09
N SER A 218 2.93 -11.93 21.21
CA SER A 218 1.82 -11.89 20.26
C SER A 218 1.90 -13.03 19.24
N LEU A 219 3.11 -13.34 18.77
CA LEU A 219 3.34 -14.34 17.73
C LEU A 219 3.27 -15.79 18.24
N PHE A 220 3.45 -16.00 19.55
CA PHE A 220 3.44 -17.32 20.18
C PHE A 220 2.16 -18.10 19.88
N TYR A 221 1.00 -17.43 19.93
CA TYR A 221 -0.31 -18.05 19.70
C TYR A 221 -0.44 -18.70 18.30
N ILE A 222 0.35 -18.26 17.32
CA ILE A 222 0.33 -18.81 15.97
C ILE A 222 0.72 -20.29 15.94
N PHE A 223 1.63 -20.73 16.83
CA PHE A 223 2.06 -22.13 16.89
C PHE A 223 0.91 -23.09 17.21
N PHE A 224 -0.12 -22.62 17.92
CA PHE A 224 -1.31 -23.42 18.25
C PHE A 224 -2.39 -23.36 17.18
N MET A 225 -2.35 -22.36 16.29
CA MET A 225 -3.32 -22.20 15.20
C MET A 225 -2.91 -22.95 13.93
N LEU A 226 -1.61 -23.27 13.78
CA LEU A 226 -1.07 -23.94 12.60
C LEU A 226 -1.23 -25.46 12.66
N PRO A 227 -1.47 -26.12 11.50
CA PRO A 227 -1.28 -27.57 11.38
C PRO A 227 0.17 -27.97 11.69
N GLU A 228 0.37 -29.21 12.16
CA GLU A 228 1.68 -29.72 12.60
C GLU A 228 2.81 -29.48 11.58
N ALA A 229 2.57 -29.78 10.30
CA ALA A 229 3.56 -29.59 9.25
C ALA A 229 4.02 -28.13 9.10
N GLU A 230 3.07 -27.18 9.17
CA GLU A 230 3.36 -25.76 9.01
C GLU A 230 3.94 -25.15 10.28
N CYS A 231 3.55 -25.67 11.44
CA CYS A 231 4.16 -25.36 12.72
C CYS A 231 5.65 -25.77 12.73
N ALA A 232 5.97 -26.97 12.22
CA ALA A 232 7.35 -27.42 12.05
C ALA A 232 8.14 -26.54 11.05
N MET A 233 7.51 -26.10 9.96
CA MET A 233 8.14 -25.16 9.03
C MET A 233 8.45 -23.81 9.69
N LEU A 234 7.50 -23.27 10.46
CA LEU A 234 7.69 -22.03 11.21
C LEU A 234 8.85 -22.17 12.20
N PHE A 235 8.83 -23.22 13.02
CA PHE A 235 9.89 -23.51 14.00
C PHE A 235 11.27 -23.57 13.32
N ASN A 236 11.38 -24.32 12.23
CA ASN A 236 12.64 -24.47 11.47
C ASN A 236 13.09 -23.17 10.78
N SER A 237 12.16 -22.27 10.45
CA SER A 237 12.50 -20.96 9.88
C SER A 237 13.08 -19.99 10.91
N LEU A 238 12.68 -20.11 12.18
CA LEU A 238 13.11 -19.25 13.28
C LEU A 238 14.36 -19.76 13.99
N LYS A 239 14.48 -21.08 14.15
CA LYS A 239 15.58 -21.75 14.87
C LYS A 239 17.00 -21.29 14.46
N PRO A 240 17.31 -21.02 13.18
CA PRO A 240 18.64 -20.56 12.79
C PRO A 240 18.98 -19.14 13.28
N LYS A 241 17.96 -18.34 13.65
CA LYS A 241 18.11 -16.92 13.99
C LYS A 241 17.90 -16.64 15.48
N TYR A 242 17.10 -17.46 16.15
CA TYR A 242 16.64 -17.21 17.51
C TYR A 242 16.69 -18.48 18.37
N PRO A 243 16.87 -18.36 19.70
CA PRO A 243 16.81 -19.48 20.64
C PRO A 243 15.37 -19.93 20.89
N ILE A 244 14.68 -20.35 19.82
CA ILE A 244 13.23 -20.49 19.79
C ILE A 244 12.72 -21.50 20.84
N ALA A 245 13.46 -22.58 21.10
CA ALA A 245 13.08 -23.56 22.12
C ALA A 245 13.04 -22.96 23.53
N THR A 246 14.03 -22.13 23.87
CA THR A 246 14.09 -21.42 25.14
C THR A 246 12.99 -20.36 25.22
N ASP A 247 12.81 -19.57 24.16
CA ASP A 247 11.75 -18.56 24.10
C ASP A 247 10.36 -19.17 24.35
N LEU A 248 10.04 -20.31 23.74
CA LEU A 248 8.75 -20.96 23.92
C LEU A 248 8.55 -21.49 25.35
N VAL A 249 9.59 -22.06 25.98
CA VAL A 249 9.53 -22.52 27.37
C VAL A 249 9.27 -21.36 28.30
N ASP A 250 9.99 -20.25 28.13
CA ASP A 250 9.82 -19.04 28.93
C ASP A 250 8.38 -18.53 28.81
N LEU A 251 7.86 -18.40 27.58
CA LEU A 251 6.50 -17.94 27.29
C LEU A 251 5.40 -18.82 27.89
N ILE A 252 5.58 -20.14 27.90
CA ILE A 252 4.65 -21.08 28.54
C ILE A 252 4.71 -20.93 30.06
N SER A 253 5.91 -20.95 30.63
CA SER A 253 6.11 -20.87 32.08
C SER A 253 5.65 -19.54 32.69
N THR A 254 5.72 -18.43 31.94
CA THR A 254 5.17 -17.14 32.42
C THR A 254 3.65 -17.13 32.46
N ASN A 255 2.98 -17.84 31.55
CA ASN A 255 1.51 -17.93 31.52
C ASN A 255 0.95 -18.83 32.63
N GLU A 256 1.73 -19.79 33.13
CA GLU A 256 1.34 -20.65 34.27
C GLU A 256 1.40 -19.92 35.63
N GLN A 257 2.15 -18.81 35.75
CA GLN A 257 2.27 -18.05 37.00
C GLN A 257 1.18 -16.99 37.21
N VAL A 258 0.27 -16.79 36.25
CA VAL A 258 -0.80 -15.78 36.28
C VAL A 258 -2.20 -16.40 36.48
N ASN A 259 -2.28 -17.73 36.63
CA ASN A 259 -3.49 -18.46 37.06
C ASN A 259 -3.38 -18.90 38.52
#